data_AF-A0A1Q7MG04-F1
#
_entry.id   AF-A0A1Q7MG04-F1
#
_cell.length_a   1.000
_cell.length_b   1.000
_cell.length_c   1.000
_cell.angle_alpha   90.00
_cell.angle_beta   90.00
_cell.angle_gamma   90.00
#
_symmetry.space_group_name_H-M   'P 1'
#
loop_
_entity.id
_entity.type
_entity.pdbx_description
1 polymer ?
#
loop_
_entity_poly.entity_id
_entity_poly.type
_entity_poly.pdbx_seq_one_letter_code
_entity_poly.pdbx_strand_id
1 'polypeptide(L)'
;MTEAAIYVQGEKSYWLAHVPVLPGCVASGTTREEAVANARRAFGAYRELLETRGVSMEHWKDLDSATFTVRDLPPDRVAPEDLGPLQEHELRDFLHRYEASRSALISLVRGLSPGELERKPTETTWSVREALEHVMETEVTLLSRLERWPDDPFNTLQAVHRLLFQRFIVMEPADTAIDHHFGGRRWTTRKVMRRLLEHEFEHLGQIKETLAALGANRPPE
;
A
#
# COMPACT_ATOMS: atom_id res chain seq x y z
N MET A 1 -4.62 27.94 2.59
CA MET A 1 -4.19 26.63 3.12
C MET A 1 -5.32 26.11 3.98
N THR A 2 -5.79 24.90 3.74
CA THR A 2 -6.77 24.26 4.62
C THR A 2 -6.13 24.08 5.99
N GLU A 3 -6.85 24.45 7.05
CA GLU A 3 -6.41 24.23 8.43
C GLU A 3 -6.25 22.72 8.68
N ALA A 4 -5.13 22.30 9.28
CA ALA A 4 -4.87 20.90 9.57
C ALA A 4 -5.99 20.27 10.43
N ALA A 5 -6.40 19.06 10.05
CA ALA A 5 -7.51 18.37 10.69
C ALA A 5 -7.22 16.89 10.94
N ILE A 6 -7.93 16.33 11.91
CA ILE A 6 -8.07 14.90 12.13
C ILE A 6 -9.40 14.48 11.53
N TYR A 7 -9.37 13.58 10.54
CA TYR A 7 -10.57 13.07 9.88
C TYR A 7 -10.95 11.71 10.45
N VAL A 8 -12.17 11.57 10.94
CA VAL A 8 -12.64 10.34 11.58
C VAL A 8 -13.72 9.65 10.78
N GLN A 9 -13.68 8.33 10.77
CA GLN A 9 -14.73 7.47 10.24
C GLN A 9 -14.88 6.26 11.15
N GLY A 10 -16.08 5.71 11.26
CA GLY A 10 -16.31 4.56 12.11
C GLY A 10 -17.76 4.37 12.46
N GLU A 11 -18.07 3.17 12.93
CA GLU A 11 -19.37 2.83 13.45
C GLU A 11 -19.21 1.85 14.61
N LYS A 12 -20.12 1.94 15.58
CA LYS A 12 -20.19 1.03 16.74
C LYS A 12 -18.85 0.98 17.47
N SER A 13 -18.17 -0.18 17.43
CA SER A 13 -16.97 -0.51 18.21
C SER A 13 -15.66 -0.31 17.46
N TYR A 14 -15.68 0.28 16.25
CA TYR A 14 -14.45 0.54 15.49
C TYR A 14 -14.50 1.93 14.85
N TRP A 15 -13.54 2.75 15.25
CA TRP A 15 -13.30 4.09 14.74
C TRP A 15 -11.86 4.21 14.25
N LEU A 16 -11.67 4.95 13.16
CA LEU A 16 -10.39 5.23 12.55
C LEU A 16 -10.23 6.74 12.38
N ALA A 17 -9.11 7.26 12.85
CA ALA A 17 -8.76 8.68 12.80
C ALA A 17 -7.50 8.85 11.94
N HIS A 18 -7.62 9.64 10.88
CA HIS A 18 -6.55 9.96 9.91
C HIS A 18 -6.02 11.36 10.17
N VAL A 19 -4.73 11.57 9.95
CA VAL A 19 -4.08 12.88 10.03
C VAL A 19 -3.39 13.20 8.70
N PRO A 20 -4.14 13.59 7.65
CA PRO A 20 -3.63 13.67 6.27
C PRO A 20 -2.50 14.68 6.08
N VAL A 21 -2.43 15.72 6.92
CA VAL A 21 -1.30 16.67 6.90
C VAL A 21 0.05 15.99 7.17
N LEU A 22 0.08 14.84 7.85
CA LEU A 22 1.23 13.97 8.01
C LEU A 22 0.89 12.56 7.47
N PRO A 23 1.00 12.34 6.15
CA PRO A 23 0.65 11.07 5.52
C PRO A 23 1.40 9.90 6.16
N GLY A 24 0.66 8.87 6.60
CA GLY A 24 1.14 7.74 7.40
C GLY A 24 0.65 7.75 8.85
N CYS A 25 0.22 8.90 9.37
CA CYS A 25 -0.34 9.00 10.71
C CYS A 25 -1.83 8.64 10.74
N VAL A 26 -2.13 7.46 11.29
CA VAL A 26 -3.49 6.95 11.50
C VAL A 26 -3.56 6.19 12.82
N ALA A 27 -4.70 6.21 13.48
CA ALA A 27 -4.94 5.37 14.66
C ALA A 27 -6.40 4.95 14.76
N SER A 28 -6.63 3.76 15.32
CA SER A 28 -7.97 3.27 15.62
C SER A 28 -8.34 3.43 17.10
N GLY A 29 -9.62 3.35 17.40
CA GLY A 29 -10.18 3.30 18.75
C GLY A 29 -11.54 2.61 18.77
N THR A 30 -12.01 2.22 19.95
CA THR A 30 -13.35 1.66 20.13
C THR A 30 -14.43 2.74 20.17
N THR A 31 -14.04 3.99 20.45
CA THR A 31 -14.87 5.19 20.34
C THR A 31 -14.23 6.24 19.44
N ARG A 32 -15.03 7.22 18.99
CA ARG A 32 -14.57 8.35 18.18
C ARG A 32 -13.50 9.15 18.93
N GLU A 33 -13.74 9.44 20.20
CA GLU A 33 -12.85 10.22 21.08
C GLU A 33 -11.53 9.48 21.33
N GLU A 34 -11.62 8.17 21.54
CA GLU A 34 -10.44 7.32 21.70
C GLU A 34 -9.59 7.31 20.41
N ALA A 35 -10.21 7.14 19.25
CA ALA A 35 -9.49 7.18 17.96
C ALA A 35 -8.76 8.52 17.76
N VAL A 36 -9.41 9.64 18.08
CA VAL A 36 -8.78 10.98 18.02
C VAL A 36 -7.61 11.11 19.00
N ALA A 37 -7.79 10.69 20.25
CA ALA A 37 -6.72 10.72 21.25
C ALA A 37 -5.54 9.83 20.83
N ASN A 38 -5.83 8.67 20.23
CA ASN A 38 -4.83 7.75 19.71
C ASN A 38 -4.10 8.36 18.50
N ALA A 39 -4.81 9.06 17.61
CA ALA A 39 -4.21 9.71 16.45
C ALA A 39 -3.24 10.84 16.85
N ARG A 40 -3.57 11.61 17.90
CA ARG A 40 -2.64 12.62 18.45
C ARG A 40 -1.36 12.01 19.00
N ARG A 41 -1.46 10.85 19.69
CA ARG A 41 -0.27 10.11 20.15
C ARG A 41 0.51 9.50 18.99
N ALA A 42 -0.18 8.94 18.01
CA ALA A 42 0.41 8.38 16.80
C ALA A 42 1.15 9.46 15.99
N PHE A 43 0.67 10.70 15.97
CA PHE A 43 1.34 11.82 15.33
C PHE A 43 2.73 12.05 15.93
N GLY A 44 2.85 12.11 17.26
CA GLY A 44 4.14 12.22 17.94
C GLY A 44 5.05 11.02 17.66
N ALA A 45 4.55 9.80 17.82
CA ALA A 45 5.33 8.58 17.62
C ALA A 45 5.81 8.41 16.16
N TYR A 46 4.97 8.78 15.18
CA TYR A 46 5.35 8.70 13.78
C TYR A 46 6.42 9.74 13.41
N ARG A 47 6.32 10.96 13.95
CA ARG A 47 7.38 11.97 13.82
C ARG A 47 8.72 11.47 14.38
N GLU A 48 8.71 10.89 15.57
CA GLU A 48 9.91 10.32 16.19
C GLU A 48 10.51 9.18 15.35
N LEU A 49 9.66 8.31 14.78
CA LEU A 49 10.11 7.26 13.86
C LEU A 49 10.80 7.84 12.62
N LEU A 50 10.19 8.86 11.99
CA LEU A 50 10.73 9.52 10.81
C LEU A 50 12.08 10.19 11.11
N GLU A 51 12.16 10.94 12.21
CA GLU A 51 13.38 11.62 12.65
C GLU A 51 14.52 10.63 12.93
N THR A 52 14.24 9.55 13.67
CA THR A 52 15.23 8.48 13.97
C THR A 52 15.76 7.80 12.71
N ARG A 53 15.00 7.84 11.61
CA ARG A 53 15.35 7.25 10.32
C ARG A 53 15.90 8.28 9.32
N GLY A 54 16.18 9.50 9.77
CA GLY A 54 16.81 10.54 8.95
C GLY A 54 15.89 11.22 7.96
N VAL A 55 14.57 11.13 8.13
CA VAL A 55 13.60 11.89 7.33
C VAL A 55 13.47 13.29 7.92
N SER A 56 13.53 14.31 7.05
CA SER A 56 13.39 15.71 7.47
C SER A 56 12.01 16.01 8.04
N MET A 57 11.98 16.68 9.19
CA MET A 57 10.75 17.10 9.87
C MET A 57 10.38 18.56 9.63
N GLU A 58 11.14 19.29 8.81
CA GLU A 58 10.99 20.74 8.62
C GLU A 58 9.56 21.16 8.22
N HIS A 59 8.88 20.36 7.39
CA HIS A 59 7.51 20.64 6.95
C HIS A 59 6.45 20.58 8.07
N TRP A 60 6.74 19.86 9.16
CA TRP A 60 5.77 19.57 10.23
C TRP A 60 6.24 20.01 11.62
N LYS A 61 7.40 20.68 11.71
CA LYS A 61 8.03 21.01 12.99
C LYS A 61 7.14 21.86 13.90
N ASP A 62 6.41 22.81 13.29
CA ASP A 62 5.54 23.77 13.98
C ASP A 62 4.10 23.28 14.15
N LEU A 63 3.79 22.05 13.72
CA LEU A 63 2.46 21.49 13.88
C LEU A 63 2.26 20.85 15.27
N ASP A 64 1.16 21.22 15.90
CA ASP A 64 0.67 20.63 17.14
C ASP A 64 -0.65 19.90 16.90
N SER A 65 -0.62 18.56 16.99
CA SER A 65 -1.83 17.75 16.83
C SER A 65 -2.93 18.05 17.86
N ALA A 66 -2.59 18.71 18.98
CA ALA A 66 -3.56 19.16 19.96
C ALA A 66 -4.48 20.26 19.44
N THR A 67 -4.03 21.07 18.47
CA THR A 67 -4.79 22.18 17.89
C THR A 67 -5.60 21.79 16.66
N PHE A 68 -5.41 20.58 16.11
CA PHE A 68 -6.12 20.14 14.91
C PHE A 68 -7.62 20.04 15.15
N THR A 69 -8.40 20.60 14.22
CA THR A 69 -9.86 20.45 14.22
C THR A 69 -10.23 18.99 13.92
N VAL A 70 -11.29 18.48 14.56
CA VAL A 70 -11.76 17.11 14.31
C VAL A 70 -12.97 17.16 13.38
N ARG A 71 -12.90 16.46 12.26
CA ARG A 71 -13.92 16.44 11.21
C ARG A 71 -14.26 15.02 10.86
N ASP A 72 -15.46 14.78 10.33
CA ASP A 72 -15.78 13.48 9.78
C ASP A 72 -15.14 13.34 8.38
N LEU A 73 -14.64 12.15 8.06
CA LEU A 73 -14.08 11.87 6.76
C LEU A 73 -15.19 11.94 5.69
N PRO A 74 -14.94 12.52 4.51
CA PRO A 74 -15.91 12.54 3.42
C PRO A 74 -16.43 11.14 3.06
N PRO A 75 -17.68 11.00 2.57
CA PRO A 75 -18.29 9.69 2.29
C PRO A 75 -17.52 8.81 1.28
N ASP A 76 -16.83 9.44 0.32
CA ASP A 76 -15.96 8.77 -0.65
C ASP A 76 -14.57 8.41 -0.09
N ARG A 77 -14.31 8.79 1.17
CA ARG A 77 -13.08 8.55 1.93
C ARG A 77 -11.84 9.24 1.35
N VAL A 78 -12.04 10.34 0.63
CA VAL A 78 -10.97 11.19 0.11
C VAL A 78 -10.84 12.41 1.00
N ALA A 79 -9.71 12.59 1.68
CA ALA A 79 -9.47 13.78 2.47
C ALA A 79 -9.23 14.99 1.55
N PRO A 80 -9.53 16.22 1.98
CA PRO A 80 -9.20 17.42 1.21
C PRO A 80 -7.73 17.54 0.81
N GLU A 81 -6.81 17.00 1.63
CA GLU A 81 -5.37 16.93 1.36
C GLU A 81 -4.99 15.94 0.26
N ASP A 82 -5.87 15.00 -0.10
CA ASP A 82 -5.64 14.03 -1.18
C ASP A 82 -5.98 14.63 -2.57
N LEU A 83 -6.54 15.84 -2.62
CA LEU A 83 -7.04 16.44 -3.85
C LEU A 83 -5.99 17.29 -4.56
N GLY A 84 -5.86 17.05 -5.88
CA GLY A 84 -5.02 17.84 -6.78
C GLY A 84 -3.86 17.03 -7.34
N PRO A 85 -3.11 17.61 -8.30
CA PRO A 85 -1.91 16.97 -8.81
C PRO A 85 -0.81 16.99 -7.76
N LEU A 86 -0.12 15.86 -7.60
CA LEU A 86 1.10 15.79 -6.79
C LEU A 86 2.20 16.66 -7.41
N GLN A 87 2.92 17.37 -6.55
CA GLN A 87 4.18 18.02 -6.87
C GLN A 87 5.30 16.98 -6.92
N GLU A 88 6.35 17.23 -7.71
CA GLU A 88 7.46 16.28 -7.89
C GLU A 88 8.14 15.91 -6.55
N HIS A 89 8.28 16.88 -5.64
CA HIS A 89 8.89 16.65 -4.33
C HIS A 89 8.03 15.75 -3.44
N GLU A 90 6.70 15.77 -3.58
CA GLU A 90 5.80 14.94 -2.76
C GLU A 90 5.99 13.45 -3.04
N LEU A 91 6.26 13.09 -4.31
CA LEU A 91 6.60 11.71 -4.66
C LEU A 91 7.93 11.27 -4.04
N ARG A 92 8.95 12.12 -4.10
CA ARG A 92 10.25 11.85 -3.47
C ARG A 92 10.11 11.70 -1.95
N ASP A 93 9.36 12.59 -1.32
CA ASP A 93 9.12 12.58 0.13
C ASP A 93 8.29 11.36 0.55
N PHE A 94 7.33 10.95 -0.27
CA PHE A 94 6.62 9.68 -0.07
C PHE A 94 7.60 8.51 -0.09
N LEU A 95 8.42 8.37 -1.14
CA LEU A 95 9.36 7.25 -1.27
C LEU A 95 10.34 7.18 -0.11
N HIS A 96 10.92 8.31 0.30
CA HIS A 96 11.82 8.36 1.45
C HIS A 96 11.14 7.94 2.77
N ARG A 97 9.92 8.43 3.03
CA ARG A 97 9.14 8.05 4.22
C ARG A 97 8.74 6.58 4.19
N TYR A 98 8.38 6.08 3.03
CA TYR A 98 7.97 4.69 2.85
C TYR A 98 9.15 3.74 3.11
N GLU A 99 10.35 4.06 2.61
CA GLU A 99 11.57 3.30 2.92
C GLU A 99 11.95 3.37 4.40
N ALA A 100 11.83 4.54 5.04
CA ALA A 100 12.05 4.67 6.48
C ALA A 100 11.10 3.76 7.29
N SER A 101 9.82 3.72 6.92
CA SER A 101 8.80 2.86 7.52
C SER A 101 9.12 1.37 7.29
N ARG A 102 9.44 0.97 6.06
CA ARG A 102 9.83 -0.41 5.74
C ARG A 102 11.06 -0.83 6.53
N SER A 103 12.07 0.02 6.60
CA SER A 103 13.30 -0.23 7.35
C SER A 103 13.02 -0.41 8.85
N ALA A 104 12.11 0.38 9.42
CA ALA A 104 11.65 0.22 10.80
C ALA A 104 10.96 -1.13 11.04
N LEU A 105 10.00 -1.49 10.18
CA LEU A 105 9.30 -2.77 10.25
C LEU A 105 10.26 -3.96 10.15
N ILE A 106 11.16 -3.96 9.17
CA ILE A 106 12.14 -5.04 8.99
C ILE A 106 13.09 -5.12 10.18
N SER A 107 13.56 -3.99 10.71
CA SER A 107 14.43 -3.97 11.90
C SER A 107 13.77 -4.63 13.10
N LEU A 108 12.46 -4.44 13.26
CA LEU A 108 11.68 -5.00 14.36
C LEU A 108 11.50 -6.52 14.24
N VAL A 109 11.28 -7.05 13.04
CA VAL A 109 10.86 -8.46 12.85
C VAL A 109 11.98 -9.39 12.39
N ARG A 110 13.09 -8.89 11.82
CA ARG A 110 14.16 -9.70 11.21
C ARG A 110 14.83 -10.72 12.15
N GLY A 111 14.76 -10.50 13.46
CA GLY A 111 15.39 -11.36 14.46
C GLY A 111 14.47 -12.45 15.03
N LEU A 112 13.19 -12.45 14.66
CA LEU A 112 12.21 -13.38 15.20
C LEU A 112 12.39 -14.77 14.58
N SER A 113 12.30 -15.80 15.43
CA SER A 113 12.23 -17.19 14.99
C SER A 113 10.86 -17.50 14.34
N PRO A 114 10.76 -18.58 13.54
CA PRO A 114 9.47 -19.00 12.96
C PRO A 114 8.35 -19.18 14.01
N GLY A 115 8.68 -19.75 15.17
CA GLY A 115 7.70 -19.93 16.26
C GLY A 115 7.22 -18.61 16.86
N GLU A 116 8.09 -17.58 16.93
CA GLU A 116 7.71 -16.25 17.41
C GLU A 116 6.83 -15.51 16.41
N LEU A 117 7.07 -15.68 15.11
CA LEU A 117 6.24 -15.09 14.05
C LEU A 117 4.81 -15.60 14.09
N GLU A 118 4.62 -16.90 14.38
CA GLU A 118 3.31 -17.55 14.40
C GLU A 118 2.55 -17.37 15.74
N ARG A 119 3.25 -17.07 16.83
CA ARG A 119 2.64 -17.00 18.16
C ARG A 119 1.64 -15.84 18.27
N LYS A 120 0.39 -16.17 18.62
CA LYS A 120 -0.65 -15.19 18.94
C LYS A 120 -0.60 -14.78 20.42
N PRO A 121 -0.63 -13.48 20.76
CA PRO A 121 -0.73 -13.03 22.15
C PRO A 121 -2.04 -13.45 22.83
N THR A 122 -3.15 -13.37 22.09
CA THR A 122 -4.48 -13.83 22.51
C THR A 122 -5.19 -14.46 21.30
N GLU A 123 -6.29 -15.19 21.52
CA GLU A 123 -7.03 -15.84 20.44
C GLU A 123 -7.57 -14.85 19.38
N THR A 124 -7.82 -13.61 19.78
CA THR A 124 -8.41 -12.56 18.94
C THR A 124 -7.38 -11.59 18.36
N THR A 125 -6.11 -11.70 18.75
CA THR A 125 -5.04 -10.82 18.27
C THR A 125 -4.25 -11.52 17.17
N TRP A 126 -3.91 -10.77 16.13
CA TRP A 126 -3.05 -11.28 15.06
C TRP A 126 -1.66 -11.66 15.56
N SER A 127 -1.09 -12.71 14.98
CA SER A 127 0.35 -12.98 15.07
C SER A 127 1.15 -11.96 14.26
N VAL A 128 2.47 -11.93 14.43
CA VAL A 128 3.34 -11.10 13.58
C VAL A 128 3.25 -11.55 12.13
N ARG A 129 3.16 -12.87 11.88
CA ARG A 129 2.97 -13.45 10.56
C ARG A 129 1.69 -12.95 9.88
N GLU A 130 0.56 -12.95 10.59
CA GLU A 130 -0.73 -12.46 10.08
C GLU A 130 -0.69 -10.95 9.80
N ALA A 131 -0.06 -10.16 10.68
CA ALA A 131 0.09 -8.73 10.46
C ALA A 131 0.97 -8.40 9.24
N LEU A 132 2.09 -9.11 9.06
CA LEU A 132 2.95 -8.96 7.87
C LEU A 132 2.22 -9.36 6.59
N GLU A 133 1.41 -10.41 6.65
CA GLU A 133 0.56 -10.83 5.52
C GLU A 133 -0.48 -9.78 5.15
N HIS A 134 -1.16 -9.21 6.15
CA HIS A 134 -2.07 -8.10 5.93
C HIS A 134 -1.37 -6.90 5.27
N VAL A 135 -0.15 -6.57 5.68
CA VAL A 135 0.67 -5.51 5.05
C VAL A 135 0.92 -5.83 3.57
N MET A 136 1.41 -7.03 3.26
CA MET A 136 1.72 -7.45 1.89
C MET A 136 0.48 -7.42 0.97
N GLU A 137 -0.65 -7.96 1.44
CA GLU A 137 -1.90 -8.01 0.66
C GLU A 137 -2.49 -6.61 0.44
N THR A 138 -2.44 -5.76 1.47
CA THR A 138 -2.96 -4.39 1.39
C THR A 138 -2.15 -3.55 0.41
N GLU A 139 -0.82 -3.68 0.40
CA GLU A 139 0.04 -2.94 -0.53
C GLU A 139 -0.26 -3.27 -2.00
N VAL A 140 -0.42 -4.56 -2.33
CA VAL A 140 -0.81 -4.99 -3.68
C VAL A 140 -2.20 -4.46 -4.04
N THR A 141 -3.14 -4.51 -3.10
CA THR A 141 -4.52 -4.04 -3.30
C THR A 141 -4.60 -2.53 -3.51
N LEU A 142 -3.80 -1.74 -2.77
CA LEU A 142 -3.75 -0.29 -2.92
C LEU A 142 -3.11 0.10 -4.24
N LEU A 143 -2.00 -0.56 -4.62
CA LEU A 143 -1.33 -0.31 -5.90
C LEU A 143 -2.27 -0.58 -7.08
N SER A 144 -3.12 -1.61 -6.99
CA SER A 144 -4.12 -1.91 -8.04
C SER A 144 -5.23 -0.87 -8.16
N ARG A 145 -5.32 0.15 -7.29
CA ARG A 145 -6.27 1.26 -7.42
C ARG A 145 -5.77 2.37 -8.34
N LEU A 146 -4.49 2.38 -8.68
CA LEU A 146 -3.87 3.33 -9.62
C LEU A 146 -4.00 2.85 -11.08
N GLU A 147 -5.13 2.25 -11.44
CA GLU A 147 -5.40 1.84 -12.83
C GLU A 147 -5.57 3.06 -13.75
N ARG A 148 -5.09 2.89 -15.00
CA ARG A 148 -4.49 3.92 -15.87
C ARG A 148 -3.13 4.39 -15.35
N TRP A 149 -2.15 3.53 -15.58
CA TRP A 149 -0.73 3.78 -15.33
C TRP A 149 -0.19 4.91 -16.21
N PRO A 150 0.96 5.54 -15.84
CA PRO A 150 1.56 6.63 -16.63
C PRO A 150 1.76 6.29 -18.11
N ASP A 151 1.76 7.33 -18.96
CA ASP A 151 1.85 7.23 -20.42
C ASP A 151 3.11 6.53 -20.95
N ASP A 152 4.11 6.26 -20.11
CA ASP A 152 5.21 5.35 -20.41
C ASP A 152 4.86 3.93 -19.95
N PRO A 153 4.25 3.10 -20.83
CA PRO A 153 3.80 1.76 -20.45
C PRO A 153 4.96 0.80 -20.20
N PHE A 154 6.15 1.06 -20.71
CA PHE A 154 7.25 0.09 -20.67
C PHE A 154 7.83 -0.04 -19.27
N ASN A 155 8.06 1.07 -18.58
CA ASN A 155 8.59 1.03 -17.23
C ASN A 155 7.62 0.36 -16.25
N THR A 156 6.32 0.65 -16.37
CA THR A 156 5.26 0.00 -15.59
C THR A 156 5.19 -1.50 -15.88
N LEU A 157 5.16 -1.89 -17.15
CA LEU A 157 5.14 -3.29 -17.56
C LEU A 157 6.31 -4.07 -16.97
N GLN A 158 7.52 -3.49 -17.02
CA GLN A 158 8.72 -4.10 -16.45
C GLN A 158 8.69 -4.14 -14.92
N ALA A 159 8.12 -3.14 -14.24
CA ALA A 159 8.00 -3.14 -12.78
C ALA A 159 7.08 -4.29 -12.30
N VAL A 160 5.92 -4.47 -12.93
CA VAL A 160 5.00 -5.57 -12.61
C VAL A 160 5.63 -6.94 -12.90
N HIS A 161 6.38 -7.06 -14.01
CA HIS A 161 7.12 -8.28 -14.32
C HIS A 161 8.13 -8.65 -13.21
N ARG A 162 8.88 -7.67 -12.69
CA ARG A 162 9.84 -7.89 -11.59
C ARG A 162 9.15 -8.35 -10.31
N LEU A 163 8.01 -7.75 -9.96
CA LEU A 163 7.23 -8.17 -8.79
C LEU A 163 6.78 -9.63 -8.91
N LEU A 164 6.25 -10.00 -10.07
CA LEU A 164 5.84 -11.38 -10.36
C LEU A 164 7.03 -12.34 -10.21
N PHE A 165 8.18 -12.02 -10.80
CA PHE A 165 9.37 -12.85 -10.74
C PHE A 165 9.87 -13.02 -9.29
N GLN A 166 9.94 -11.92 -8.54
CA GLN A 166 10.33 -11.93 -7.12
C GLN A 166 9.37 -12.75 -6.25
N ARG A 167 8.07 -12.75 -6.56
CA ARG A 167 7.10 -13.57 -5.83
C ARG A 167 7.35 -15.07 -6.03
N PHE A 168 7.66 -15.51 -7.24
CA PHE A 168 7.87 -16.94 -7.53
C PHE A 168 9.25 -17.46 -7.12
N ILE A 169 10.31 -16.63 -7.19
CA ILE A 169 11.68 -17.11 -6.91
C ILE A 169 11.90 -17.47 -5.43
N VAL A 170 11.11 -16.90 -4.52
CA VAL A 170 11.21 -17.16 -3.08
C VAL A 170 10.27 -18.26 -2.60
N MET A 171 9.48 -18.87 -3.49
CA MET A 171 8.55 -19.94 -3.11
C MET A 171 9.28 -21.27 -2.93
N GLU A 172 8.92 -21.98 -1.88
CA GLU A 172 9.31 -23.37 -1.65
C GLU A 172 8.22 -24.33 -2.15
N PRO A 173 8.53 -25.63 -2.40
CA PRO A 173 7.54 -26.59 -2.88
C PRO A 173 6.27 -26.67 -2.01
N ALA A 174 6.41 -26.50 -0.70
CA ALA A 174 5.29 -26.49 0.24
C ALA A 174 4.32 -25.31 -0.01
N ASP A 175 4.84 -24.13 -0.37
CA ASP A 175 4.02 -22.94 -0.66
C ASP A 175 3.15 -23.14 -1.90
N THR A 176 3.58 -24.01 -2.82
CA THR A 176 2.85 -24.29 -4.07
C THR A 176 1.66 -25.23 -3.91
N ALA A 177 1.53 -25.87 -2.74
CA ALA A 177 0.45 -26.79 -2.43
C ALA A 177 -0.83 -26.08 -1.97
N ILE A 178 -0.77 -24.77 -1.72
CA ILE A 178 -1.89 -23.97 -1.22
C ILE A 178 -2.86 -23.65 -2.36
N ASP A 179 -4.14 -23.95 -2.14
CA ASP A 179 -5.22 -23.54 -3.03
C ASP A 179 -5.80 -22.20 -2.59
N HIS A 180 -5.86 -21.24 -3.52
CA HIS A 180 -6.50 -19.96 -3.29
C HIS A 180 -7.92 -19.96 -3.87
N HIS A 181 -8.85 -19.31 -3.18
CA HIS A 181 -10.23 -19.16 -3.64
C HIS A 181 -10.56 -17.68 -3.77
N PHE A 182 -10.79 -17.21 -4.99
CA PHE A 182 -11.07 -15.80 -5.28
C PHE A 182 -12.05 -15.68 -6.44
N GLY A 183 -13.04 -14.77 -6.31
CA GLY A 183 -14.07 -14.57 -7.32
C GLY A 183 -14.88 -15.83 -7.63
N GLY A 184 -15.15 -16.67 -6.62
CA GLY A 184 -15.86 -17.95 -6.78
C GLY A 184 -15.08 -19.03 -7.53
N ARG A 185 -13.77 -18.83 -7.77
CA ARG A 185 -12.92 -19.76 -8.52
C ARG A 185 -11.76 -20.24 -7.67
N ARG A 186 -11.39 -21.50 -7.86
CA ARG A 186 -10.14 -22.08 -7.34
C ARG A 186 -8.95 -21.68 -8.22
N TRP A 187 -7.86 -21.29 -7.55
CA TRP A 187 -6.60 -20.85 -8.13
C TRP A 187 -5.45 -21.60 -7.47
N THR A 188 -4.86 -22.52 -8.22
CA THR A 188 -3.63 -23.21 -7.82
C THR A 188 -2.42 -22.46 -8.34
N THR A 189 -1.26 -22.58 -7.70
CA THR A 189 0.00 -21.97 -8.19
C THR A 189 0.27 -22.35 -9.65
N ARG A 190 0.07 -23.63 -10.01
CA ARG A 190 0.22 -24.12 -11.39
C ARG A 190 -0.74 -23.46 -12.37
N LYS A 191 -2.00 -23.22 -11.97
CA LYS A 191 -2.98 -22.52 -12.80
C LYS A 191 -2.59 -21.07 -13.02
N VAL A 192 -2.10 -20.40 -11.98
CA VAL A 192 -1.60 -19.01 -12.08
C VAL A 192 -0.42 -18.95 -13.04
N MET A 193 0.61 -19.78 -12.85
CA MET A 193 1.77 -19.85 -13.75
C MET A 193 1.36 -20.08 -15.21
N ARG A 194 0.46 -21.05 -15.45
CA ARG A 194 -0.05 -21.34 -16.79
C ARG A 194 -0.78 -20.12 -17.39
N ARG A 195 -1.68 -19.48 -16.64
CA ARG A 195 -2.43 -18.31 -17.14
C ARG A 195 -1.53 -17.12 -17.45
N LEU A 196 -0.48 -16.89 -16.66
CA LEU A 196 0.50 -15.83 -16.92
C LEU A 196 1.21 -16.05 -18.26
N LEU A 197 1.69 -17.27 -18.52
CA LEU A 197 2.34 -17.62 -19.78
C LEU A 197 1.39 -17.54 -20.98
N GLU A 198 0.18 -18.08 -20.84
CA GLU A 198 -0.84 -18.04 -21.89
C GLU A 198 -1.24 -16.59 -22.23
N HIS A 199 -1.46 -15.75 -21.22
CA HIS A 199 -1.88 -14.36 -21.38
C HIS A 199 -0.82 -13.51 -22.11
N GLU A 200 0.45 -13.65 -21.71
CA GLU A 200 1.56 -12.94 -22.37
C GLU A 200 1.67 -13.34 -23.84
N PHE A 201 1.57 -14.65 -24.14
CA PHE A 201 1.68 -15.14 -25.52
C PHE A 201 0.49 -14.71 -26.40
N GLU A 202 -0.72 -14.74 -25.85
CA GLU A 202 -1.94 -14.28 -26.52
C GLU A 202 -1.82 -12.81 -26.93
N HIS A 203 -1.46 -11.93 -25.99
CA HIS A 203 -1.34 -10.50 -26.27
C HIS A 203 -0.11 -10.16 -27.14
N LEU A 204 0.98 -10.93 -27.07
CA LEU A 204 2.08 -10.80 -28.04
C LEU A 204 1.58 -11.02 -29.48
N GLY A 205 0.73 -12.03 -29.70
CA GLY A 205 0.09 -12.29 -31.00
C GLY A 205 -0.78 -11.12 -31.45
N GLN A 206 -1.70 -10.70 -30.58
CA GLN A 206 -2.61 -9.58 -30.84
C GLN A 206 -1.86 -8.27 -31.17
N ILE A 207 -0.77 -7.97 -30.45
CA ILE A 207 0.05 -6.77 -30.69
C ILE A 207 0.73 -6.86 -32.06
N LYS A 208 1.27 -8.03 -32.44
CA LYS A 208 1.86 -8.23 -33.78
C LYS A 208 0.85 -7.98 -34.90
N GLU A 209 -0.37 -8.50 -34.76
CA GLU A 209 -1.45 -8.29 -35.73
C GLU A 209 -1.83 -6.81 -35.83
N THR A 210 -1.93 -6.13 -34.69
CA THR A 210 -2.21 -4.69 -34.63
C THR A 210 -1.12 -3.87 -35.34
N LEU A 211 0.15 -4.15 -35.07
CA LEU A 211 1.27 -3.46 -35.71
C LEU A 211 1.33 -3.70 -37.22
N ALA A 212 1.03 -4.93 -37.67
CA ALA A 212 0.96 -5.25 -39.09
C ALA A 212 -0.16 -4.44 -39.79
N ALA A 213 -1.34 -4.35 -39.17
CA ALA A 213 -2.46 -3.57 -39.70
C ALA A 213 -2.15 -2.07 -39.77
N LEU A 214 -1.49 -1.51 -38.74
CA LEU A 214 -1.06 -0.10 -38.74
C LEU A 214 0.02 0.17 -39.80
N GLY A 215 0.96 -0.76 -40.01
CA GLY A 215 1.97 -0.65 -41.05
C GLY A 215 1.38 -0.71 -42.47
N ALA A 216 0.38 -1.57 -42.70
CA ALA A 216 -0.32 -1.66 -43.99
C ALA A 216 -1.14 -0.40 -44.33
N ASN A 217 -1.58 0.35 -43.32
CA ASN A 217 -2.39 1.56 -43.48
C ASN A 217 -1.57 2.87 -43.47
N ARG A 218 -0.24 2.80 -43.58
CA ARG A 218 0.60 4.00 -43.63
C ARG A 218 0.45 4.68 -45.00
N PRO A 219 0.17 5.99 -45.08
CA PRO A 219 0.14 6.70 -46.36
C PRO A 219 1.54 6.61 -47.01
N PRO A 220 1.62 6.52 -48.36
CA PRO A 220 2.91 6.58 -49.05
C PRO A 220 3.60 7.91 -48.75
N GLU A 221 4.91 7.85 -48.50
CA GLU A 221 5.79 9.02 -48.30
C GLU A 221 5.82 9.95 -49.52
#